data_AF-A0A3P8WUB6-F1
#
_entry.id   AF-A0A3P8WUB6-F1
#
_cell.length_a   1.000
_cell.length_b   1.000
_cell.length_c   1.000
_cell.angle_alpha   90.00
_cell.angle_beta   90.00
_cell.angle_gamma   90.00
#
_symmetry.space_group_name_H-M   'P 1'
#
loop_
_entity.id
_entity.type
_entity.pdbx_description
1 polymer ?
#
loop_
_entity_poly.entity_id
_entity_poly.type
_entity_poly.pdbx_seq_one_letter_code
_entity_poly.pdbx_strand_id
1 'polypeptide(L)'
;MVKHIPPPPPPFFILPVLRRSKAGLKPHQEMQPAPSDKPSRDDWKGGLDAMSFSLDFQKSLNACILEVHRRADGNTDPHLCDFLEQNFLEDSYDTIKKLGDYNKSLTSITASDTHGSLGEYLFDKHTL
;
A
#
# COMPACT_ATOMS: atom_id res chain seq x y z
N MET A 1 3.39 80.43 32.90
CA MET A 1 3.36 79.84 31.53
C MET A 1 4.81 79.83 31.06
N VAL A 2 5.51 78.73 30.82
CA VAL A 2 5.19 77.47 30.12
C VAL A 2 5.94 76.32 30.83
N LYS A 3 5.30 75.16 31.00
CA LYS A 3 5.89 73.98 31.66
C LYS A 3 6.90 73.33 30.72
N HIS A 4 8.16 73.23 31.14
CA HIS A 4 9.21 72.51 30.41
C HIS A 4 8.97 71.01 30.60
N ILE A 5 8.49 70.32 29.57
CA ILE A 5 8.31 68.86 29.57
C ILE A 5 9.61 68.23 29.05
N PRO A 6 10.24 67.28 29.78
CA PRO A 6 11.43 66.59 29.28
C PRO A 6 11.09 65.62 28.14
N PRO A 7 12.03 65.34 27.22
CA PRO A 7 11.79 64.45 26.08
C PRO A 7 11.58 62.99 26.51
N PRO A 8 10.82 62.20 25.74
CA PRO A 8 10.58 60.79 26.04
C PRO A 8 11.85 59.94 25.89
N PRO A 9 12.00 58.84 26.67
CA PRO A 9 13.13 57.93 26.51
C PRO A 9 13.09 57.24 25.13
N PRO A 10 14.25 56.86 24.58
CA PRO A 10 14.31 56.12 23.31
C PRO A 10 13.59 54.77 23.45
N PRO A 11 13.04 54.22 22.34
CA PRO A 11 12.45 52.89 22.38
C PRO A 11 13.49 51.87 22.85
N PHE A 12 13.12 51.08 23.85
CA PHE A 12 13.85 49.89 24.25
C PHE A 12 13.94 48.97 23.03
N PHE A 13 15.04 49.06 22.28
CA PHE A 13 15.39 48.06 21.30
C PHE A 13 15.70 46.77 22.08
N ILE A 14 14.74 45.86 22.02
CA ILE A 14 14.87 44.48 22.47
C ILE A 14 16.19 43.93 21.93
N LEU A 15 17.03 43.44 22.86
CA LEU A 15 18.27 42.71 22.58
C LEU A 15 18.08 41.68 21.46
N PRO A 16 19.13 41.39 20.66
CA PRO A 16 19.02 40.45 19.55
C PRO A 16 18.58 39.10 20.10
N VAL A 17 17.40 38.65 19.66
CA VAL A 17 16.94 37.27 19.84
C VAL A 17 18.06 36.37 19.37
N LEU A 18 18.60 35.63 20.33
CA LEU A 18 19.55 34.56 20.17
C LEU A 18 19.11 33.70 18.97
N ARG A 19 19.97 33.70 17.95
CA ARG A 19 19.89 32.91 16.73
C ARG A 19 19.66 31.44 17.10
N ARG A 20 18.39 31.01 17.20
CA ARG A 20 18.07 29.57 17.28
C ARG A 20 18.61 28.94 16.01
N SER A 21 19.65 28.13 16.20
CA SER A 21 20.28 27.30 15.19
C SER A 21 19.19 26.69 14.30
N LYS A 22 19.20 27.01 13.00
CA LYS A 22 18.57 26.18 11.98
C LYS A 22 19.36 24.87 11.96
N ALA A 23 19.09 23.99 12.92
CA ALA A 23 19.46 22.60 12.83
C ALA A 23 18.60 21.97 11.72
N GLY A 24 19.14 21.95 10.51
CA GLY A 24 18.88 20.92 9.51
C GLY A 24 17.42 20.60 9.19
N LEU A 25 16.56 21.59 8.96
CA LEU A 25 15.31 21.34 8.24
C LEU A 25 15.69 21.02 6.80
N LYS A 26 15.91 19.72 6.52
CA LYS A 26 16.12 19.22 5.17
C LYS A 26 14.91 19.65 4.34
N PRO A 27 15.09 20.32 3.18
CA PRO A 27 13.98 20.49 2.25
C PRO A 27 13.44 19.10 1.96
N HIS A 28 12.11 18.98 1.93
CA HIS A 28 11.35 17.78 1.57
C HIS A 28 12.25 16.75 0.89
N GLN A 29 12.72 15.76 1.65
CA GLN A 29 13.44 14.65 1.06
C GLN A 29 12.39 13.96 0.21
N GLU A 30 12.40 14.25 -1.09
CA GLU A 30 11.70 13.45 -2.09
C GLU A 30 12.02 12.01 -1.73
N MET A 31 10.98 11.28 -1.32
CA MET A 31 11.12 9.89 -0.92
C MET A 31 11.61 9.17 -2.17
N GLN A 32 12.93 9.00 -2.25
CA GLN A 32 13.58 8.26 -3.32
C GLN A 32 12.79 6.96 -3.45
N PRO A 33 12.35 6.58 -4.67
CA PRO A 33 11.65 5.32 -4.84
C PRO A 33 12.55 4.24 -4.24
N ALA A 34 11.97 3.44 -3.33
CA ALA A 34 12.67 2.28 -2.79
C ALA A 34 13.26 1.48 -3.97
N PRO A 35 14.45 0.86 -3.81
CA PRO A 35 15.01 0.03 -4.86
C PRO A 35 13.94 -0.95 -5.33
N SER A 36 13.65 -0.99 -6.63
CA SER A 36 12.69 -1.94 -7.17
C SER A 36 13.33 -3.32 -7.07
N ASP A 37 13.04 -4.03 -5.99
CA ASP A 37 13.44 -5.41 -5.86
C ASP A 37 12.85 -6.18 -7.04
N LYS A 38 13.70 -6.99 -7.68
CA LYS A 38 13.25 -7.83 -8.80
C LYS A 38 12.17 -8.78 -8.30
N PRO A 39 11.17 -9.12 -9.13
CA PRO A 39 10.17 -10.10 -8.73
C PRO A 39 10.85 -11.43 -8.39
N SER A 40 10.25 -12.18 -7.46
CA SER A 40 10.76 -13.51 -7.10
C SER A 40 10.61 -14.52 -8.24
N ARG A 41 9.74 -14.23 -9.21
CA ARG A 41 9.43 -15.07 -10.36
C ARG A 41 8.95 -14.21 -11.53
N ASP A 42 9.56 -14.42 -12.69
CA ASP A 42 9.30 -13.63 -13.91
C ASP A 42 8.59 -14.42 -15.03
N ASP A 43 8.51 -15.76 -14.93
CA ASP A 43 7.95 -16.64 -15.97
C ASP A 43 6.91 -17.65 -15.45
N TRP A 44 5.95 -18.01 -16.31
CA TRP A 44 4.87 -18.98 -16.05
C TRP A 44 4.81 -20.04 -17.15
N LYS A 45 4.56 -21.30 -16.77
CA LYS A 45 4.46 -22.41 -17.75
C LYS A 45 3.18 -22.37 -18.59
N GLY A 46 2.14 -21.68 -18.11
CA GLY A 46 0.83 -21.54 -18.74
C GLY A 46 -0.16 -20.80 -17.84
N GLY A 47 -1.39 -20.60 -18.31
CA GLY A 47 -2.40 -19.82 -17.58
C GLY A 47 -2.73 -20.38 -16.19
N LEU A 48 -2.81 -21.72 -16.06
CA LEU A 48 -3.11 -22.38 -14.78
C LEU A 48 -2.00 -22.16 -13.73
N ASP A 49 -0.73 -22.23 -14.13
CA ASP A 49 0.42 -21.99 -13.25
C ASP A 49 0.46 -20.53 -12.77
N ALA A 50 0.18 -19.58 -13.67
CA ALA A 50 0.08 -18.16 -13.33
C ALA A 50 -1.09 -17.88 -12.36
N MET A 51 -2.27 -18.45 -12.60
CA MET A 51 -3.45 -18.26 -11.73
C MET A 51 -3.27 -18.93 -10.37
N SER A 52 -2.62 -20.10 -10.31
CA SER A 52 -2.32 -20.80 -9.05
C SER A 52 -1.36 -19.99 -8.19
N PHE A 53 -0.27 -19.49 -8.79
CA PHE A 53 0.66 -18.62 -8.08
C PHE A 53 -0.02 -17.33 -7.59
N SER A 54 -0.80 -16.68 -8.46
CA SER A 54 -1.50 -15.44 -8.11
C SER A 54 -2.44 -15.66 -6.92
N LEU A 55 -3.15 -16.80 -6.91
CA LEU A 55 -4.04 -17.17 -5.81
C LEU A 55 -3.27 -17.36 -4.49
N ASP A 56 -2.15 -18.09 -4.51
CA ASP A 56 -1.35 -18.32 -3.31
C ASP A 56 -0.66 -17.04 -2.82
N PHE A 57 -0.21 -16.19 -3.74
CA PHE A 57 0.30 -14.87 -3.42
C PHE A 57 -0.77 -14.00 -2.75
N GLN A 58 -1.99 -13.95 -3.30
CA GLN A 58 -3.09 -13.18 -2.71
C GLN A 58 -3.47 -13.70 -1.31
N LYS A 59 -3.48 -15.03 -1.09
CA LYS A 59 -3.69 -15.61 0.26
C LYS A 59 -2.60 -15.17 1.23
N SER A 60 -1.34 -15.16 0.79
CA SER A 60 -0.23 -14.68 1.62
C SER A 60 -0.37 -13.19 1.94
N LEU A 61 -0.79 -12.37 0.97
CA LEU A 61 -1.04 -10.95 1.15
C LEU A 61 -2.18 -10.73 2.15
N ASN A 62 -3.27 -11.49 2.04
CA ASN A 62 -4.37 -11.47 2.99
C ASN A 62 -3.92 -11.81 4.42
N ALA A 63 -3.04 -12.82 4.58
CA ALA A 63 -2.46 -13.16 5.88
C ALA A 63 -1.62 -12.00 6.46
N CYS A 64 -0.86 -11.29 5.62
CA CYS A 64 -0.15 -10.07 6.03
C CYS A 64 -1.11 -8.97 6.49
N ILE A 65 -2.21 -8.73 5.77
CA ILE A 65 -3.23 -7.72 6.15
C ILE A 65 -3.84 -8.08 7.50
N LEU A 66 -4.23 -9.35 7.69
CA LEU A 66 -4.81 -9.82 8.96
C LEU A 66 -3.83 -9.69 10.13
N GLU A 67 -2.54 -9.89 9.90
CA GLU A 67 -1.52 -9.67 10.95
C GLU A 67 -1.39 -8.18 11.30
N VAL A 68 -1.46 -7.26 10.33
CA VAL A 68 -1.48 -5.82 10.60
C VAL A 68 -2.75 -5.44 11.36
N HIS A 69 -3.91 -5.94 10.94
CA HIS A 69 -5.19 -5.73 11.61
C HIS A 69 -5.14 -6.19 13.08
N ARG A 70 -4.65 -7.41 13.34
CA ARG A 70 -4.46 -7.94 14.69
C ARG A 70 -3.54 -7.07 15.56
N ARG A 71 -2.49 -6.48 14.97
CA ARG A 71 -1.59 -5.56 15.67
C ARG A 71 -2.27 -4.22 15.97
N ALA A 72 -3.08 -3.71 15.05
CA ALA A 72 -3.87 -2.49 15.25
C ALA A 72 -4.87 -2.68 16.39
N ASP A 73 -5.59 -3.80 16.38
CA ASP A 73 -6.53 -4.20 17.44
C ASP A 73 -5.84 -4.33 18.81
N GLY A 74 -4.69 -5.01 18.86
CA GLY A 74 -3.89 -5.14 20.09
C GLY A 74 -3.32 -3.82 20.62
N ASN A 75 -3.21 -2.80 19.79
CA ASN A 75 -2.82 -1.44 20.17
C ASN A 75 -4.02 -0.51 20.40
N THR A 76 -5.25 -1.03 20.32
CA THR A 76 -6.49 -0.27 20.48
C THR A 76 -6.61 0.88 19.47
N ASP A 77 -6.25 0.63 18.20
CA ASP A 77 -6.44 1.57 17.09
C ASP A 77 -7.64 1.18 16.22
N PRO A 78 -8.87 1.56 16.62
CA PRO A 78 -10.09 1.20 15.89
C PRO A 78 -10.17 1.84 14.51
N HIS A 79 -9.52 2.99 14.31
CA HIS A 79 -9.55 3.68 13.02
C HIS A 79 -8.72 2.92 11.97
N LEU A 80 -7.55 2.41 12.37
CA LEU A 80 -6.76 1.57 11.49
C LEU A 80 -7.44 0.23 11.19
N CYS A 81 -8.10 -0.40 12.17
CA CYS A 81 -8.88 -1.61 11.93
C CYS A 81 -9.99 -1.38 10.88
N ASP A 82 -10.83 -0.35 11.07
CA ASP A 82 -11.91 0.01 10.15
C ASP A 82 -11.39 0.32 8.73
N PHE A 83 -10.27 1.04 8.64
CA PHE A 83 -9.62 1.31 7.37
C PHE A 83 -9.18 0.04 6.63
N LEU A 84 -8.57 -0.92 7.34
CA LEU A 84 -8.12 -2.19 6.75
C LEU A 84 -9.29 -3.07 6.32
N GLU A 85 -10.37 -3.09 7.09
CA GLU A 85 -11.59 -3.84 6.80
C GLU A 85 -12.25 -3.35 5.51
N GLN A 86 -12.49 -2.04 5.39
CA GLN A 86 -13.20 -1.44 4.27
C GLN A 86 -12.38 -1.36 2.97
N ASN A 87 -11.07 -1.18 3.07
CA ASN A 87 -10.24 -0.87 1.88
C ASN A 87 -9.37 -2.04 1.40
N PHE A 88 -9.22 -3.11 2.19
CA PHE A 88 -8.30 -4.19 1.84
C PHE A 88 -8.88 -5.59 2.06
N LEU A 89 -9.58 -5.83 3.17
CA LEU A 89 -10.06 -7.19 3.48
C LEU A 89 -11.21 -7.61 2.56
N GLU A 90 -12.16 -6.73 2.24
CA GLU A 90 -13.25 -7.00 1.29
C GLU A 90 -12.70 -7.33 -0.11
N ASP A 91 -11.88 -6.43 -0.67
CA ASP A 91 -11.26 -6.59 -1.99
C ASP A 91 -10.37 -7.85 -2.07
N SER A 92 -9.63 -8.14 -1.00
CA SER A 92 -8.78 -9.33 -0.92
C SER A 92 -9.61 -10.62 -0.94
N TYR A 93 -10.71 -10.66 -0.20
CA TYR A 93 -11.61 -11.81 -0.19
C TYR A 93 -12.23 -12.06 -1.57
N ASP A 94 -12.74 -11.01 -2.22
CA ASP A 94 -13.32 -11.11 -3.56
C ASP A 94 -12.30 -11.55 -4.61
N THR A 95 -11.07 -11.02 -4.52
CA THR A 95 -9.97 -11.40 -5.41
C THR A 95 -9.60 -12.87 -5.23
N ILE A 96 -9.47 -13.36 -3.99
CA ILE A 96 -9.18 -14.77 -3.69
C ILE A 96 -10.27 -15.67 -4.26
N LYS A 97 -11.55 -15.30 -4.08
CA LYS A 97 -12.68 -16.05 -4.60
C LYS A 97 -12.62 -16.13 -6.12
N LYS A 98 -12.44 -14.99 -6.79
CA LYS A 98 -12.35 -14.90 -8.25
C LYS A 98 -11.21 -15.74 -8.82
N LEU A 99 -10.01 -15.65 -8.22
CA LEU A 99 -8.86 -16.46 -8.61
C LEU A 99 -9.09 -17.97 -8.34
N GLY A 100 -9.81 -18.31 -7.29
CA GLY A 100 -10.24 -19.69 -7.01
C GLY A 100 -11.16 -20.25 -8.09
N ASP A 101 -12.14 -19.46 -8.53
CA ASP A 101 -13.08 -19.84 -9.59
C ASP A 101 -12.38 -19.96 -10.95
N TYR A 102 -11.40 -19.09 -11.23
CA TYR A 102 -10.53 -19.18 -12.40
C TYR A 102 -9.68 -20.44 -12.40
N ASN A 103 -9.01 -20.76 -11.30
CA ASN A 103 -8.21 -21.99 -11.19
C ASN A 103 -9.06 -23.24 -11.40
N LYS A 104 -10.26 -23.29 -10.81
CA LYS A 104 -11.19 -24.42 -11.00
C LYS A 104 -11.63 -24.56 -12.45
N SER A 105 -12.00 -23.44 -13.07
CA SER A 105 -12.45 -23.40 -14.46
C SER A 105 -11.33 -23.85 -15.40
N LEU A 106 -10.13 -23.29 -15.27
CA LEU A 106 -8.95 -23.69 -16.04
C LEU A 106 -8.63 -25.17 -15.84
N THR A 107 -8.54 -25.65 -14.60
CA THR A 107 -8.27 -27.07 -14.29
C THR A 107 -9.28 -27.99 -14.97
N SER A 108 -10.56 -27.62 -14.98
CA SER A 108 -11.62 -28.41 -15.60
C SER A 108 -11.49 -28.47 -17.13
N ILE A 109 -11.28 -27.32 -17.79
CA ILE A 109 -11.24 -27.25 -19.26
C ILE A 109 -9.91 -27.73 -19.85
N THR A 110 -8.81 -27.67 -19.08
CA THR A 110 -7.50 -28.17 -19.49
C THR A 110 -7.23 -29.61 -19.04
N ALA A 111 -8.21 -30.30 -18.45
CA ALA A 111 -8.06 -31.69 -17.98
C ALA A 111 -7.79 -32.71 -19.10
N SER A 112 -8.08 -32.34 -20.36
CA SER A 112 -7.78 -33.17 -21.53
C SER A 112 -6.47 -32.72 -22.19
N ASP A 113 -5.46 -33.60 -22.17
CA ASP A 113 -4.13 -33.34 -22.73
C ASP A 113 -4.16 -32.94 -24.22
N THR A 114 -5.17 -33.41 -24.96
CA THR A 114 -5.32 -33.14 -26.40
C THR A 114 -5.79 -31.71 -26.69
N HIS A 115 -6.45 -31.04 -25.73
CA HIS A 115 -7.11 -29.75 -25.94
C HIS A 115 -6.74 -28.66 -24.94
N GLY A 116 -5.71 -28.86 -24.10
CA GLY A 116 -5.30 -27.89 -23.07
C GLY A 116 -5.06 -26.48 -23.62
N SER A 117 -4.39 -26.34 -24.75
CA SER A 117 -4.13 -25.04 -25.39
C SER A 117 -5.38 -24.34 -25.92
N LEU A 118 -6.34 -25.11 -26.46
CA LEU A 118 -7.64 -24.57 -26.86
C LEU A 118 -8.46 -24.15 -25.63
N GLY A 119 -8.38 -24.92 -24.54
CA GLY A 119 -9.01 -24.58 -23.27
C GLY A 119 -8.52 -23.24 -22.72
N GLU A 120 -7.20 -23.04 -22.67
CA GLU A 120 -6.61 -21.76 -22.25
C GLU A 120 -7.04 -20.60 -23.16
N TYR A 121 -7.06 -20.80 -24.49
CA TYR A 121 -7.53 -19.79 -25.43
C TYR A 121 -9.01 -19.42 -25.21
N LEU A 122 -9.88 -20.40 -25.02
CA LEU A 122 -11.31 -20.16 -24.79
C LEU A 122 -11.56 -19.46 -23.45
N PHE A 123 -10.77 -19.79 -22.42
CA PHE A 123 -10.81 -19.11 -21.14
C PHE A 123 -10.44 -17.63 -21.27
N ASP A 124 -9.35 -17.33 -21.96
CA ASP A 124 -8.92 -15.96 -22.26
C ASP A 124 -9.98 -15.15 -23.01
N LYS A 125 -10.72 -15.76 -23.93
CA LYS A 125 -11.70 -15.04 -24.77
C LYS A 125 -13.07 -14.83 -24.13
N HIS A 126 -13.44 -15.66 -23.15
CA HIS A 126 -14.80 -15.69 -22.62
C HIS A 126 -14.89 -15.44 -21.11
N THR A 127 -13.78 -15.45 -20.39
CA THR A 127 -13.77 -15.33 -18.92
C THR A 127 -12.90 -14.16 -18.42
N LEU A 128 -11.78 -13.90 -19.09
CA LEU A 128 -10.90 -12.76 -18.81
C LEU A 128 -11.33 -11.53 -19.63
#